data_AF-A0A820JK17-F1
#
_entry.id   AF-A0A820JK17-F1
#
_cell.length_a   1.000
_cell.length_b   1.000
_cell.length_c   1.000
_cell.angle_alpha   90.00
_cell.angle_beta   90.00
_cell.angle_gamma   90.00
#
_symmetry.space_group_name_H-M   'P 1'
#
loop_
_entity.id
_entity.type
_entity.pdbx_description
1 polymer ?
#
loop_
_entity_poly.entity_id
_entity_poly.type
_entity_poly.pdbx_seq_one_letter_code
_entity_poly.pdbx_strand_id
1 'polypeptide(L)'
;MEFEHSSLPYAHQQIRLGDIQASAHKWLIAIDYYTHAIKCFQEIQNTLQNVNLISILKPQIVQCEKAIHLCRLKDRSEQVIKAERLSKLTRAHSTSNIKSSTKTNRILTRHNTIQIENNPTSTGMDS
;
A
#
# COMPACT_ATOMS: atom_id res chain seq x y z
N MET A 1 22.34 32.30 13.20
CA MET A 1 21.55 31.06 13.10
C MET A 1 20.29 31.32 13.91
N GLU A 2 19.24 31.82 13.27
CA GLU A 2 18.03 32.30 13.93
C GLU A 2 16.98 31.19 13.98
N PHE A 3 17.08 30.32 14.98
CA PHE A 3 15.96 29.52 15.46
C PHE A 3 15.55 30.17 16.77
N GLU A 4 14.30 30.59 16.95
CA GLU A 4 13.59 30.38 18.22
C GLU A 4 12.16 30.91 18.36
N HIS A 5 11.59 31.71 17.43
CA HIS A 5 10.21 32.22 17.61
C HIS A 5 9.20 31.81 16.51
N SER A 6 9.59 30.95 15.55
CA SER A 6 8.74 30.57 14.40
C SER A 6 8.29 29.10 14.37
N SER A 7 8.75 28.25 15.28
CA SER A 7 8.62 26.78 15.16
C SER A 7 7.19 26.27 15.36
N LEU A 8 6.44 26.85 16.30
CA LEU A 8 5.05 26.42 16.59
C LEU A 8 4.06 26.84 15.50
N PRO A 9 4.03 28.11 15.05
CA PRO A 9 3.20 28.51 13.90
C PRO A 9 3.55 27.74 12.63
N TYR A 10 4.83 27.45 12.42
CA TYR A 10 5.28 26.63 11.30
C TYR A 10 4.76 25.19 11.38
N ALA A 11 4.81 24.54 12.55
CA ALA A 11 4.26 23.19 12.74
C ALA A 11 2.76 23.15 12.40
N HIS A 12 1.97 24.14 12.84
CA HIS A 12 0.56 24.25 12.48
C HIS A 12 0.34 24.51 10.99
N GLN A 13 1.22 25.27 10.34
CA GLN A 13 1.18 25.43 8.89
C GLN A 13 1.42 24.10 8.16
N GLN A 14 2.36 23.28 8.63
CA GLN A 14 2.60 21.96 8.05
C GLN A 14 1.36 21.07 8.16
N ILE A 15 0.65 21.08 9.31
CA ILE A 15 -0.62 20.34 9.46
C ILE A 15 -1.65 20.78 8.42
N ARG A 16 -1.87 22.09 8.26
CA ARG A 16 -2.81 22.62 7.26
C ARG A 16 -2.45 22.20 5.84
N LEU A 17 -1.17 22.21 5.49
CA LEU A 17 -0.71 21.73 4.18
C LEU A 17 -0.95 20.23 4.02
N GLY A 18 -0.70 19.44 5.06
CA GLY A 18 -1.03 18.01 5.10
C GLY A 18 -2.51 17.75 4.83
N ASP A 19 -3.40 18.50 5.49
CA ASP A 19 -4.85 18.38 5.30
C ASP A 19 -5.28 18.71 3.86
N ILE A 20 -4.70 19.75 3.26
CA ILE A 20 -4.94 20.13 1.87
C ILE A 20 -4.51 19.00 0.92
N GLN A 21 -3.32 18.43 1.10
CA GLN A 21 -2.85 17.34 0.25
C GLN A 21 -3.67 16.06 0.43
N ALA A 22 -4.09 15.77 1.67
CA ALA A 22 -4.98 14.64 1.97
C ALA A 22 -6.33 14.81 1.27
N SER A 23 -6.91 16.01 1.27
CA SER A 23 -8.15 16.29 0.53
C SER A 23 -7.98 16.11 -0.99
N ALA A 24 -6.79 16.39 -1.51
CA ALA A 24 -6.40 16.16 -2.89
C ALA A 24 -6.01 14.70 -3.21
N HIS A 25 -6.20 13.75 -2.28
CA HIS A 25 -5.83 12.33 -2.41
C HIS A 25 -4.33 12.09 -2.65
N LYS A 26 -3.49 13.07 -2.28
CA LYS A 26 -2.02 12.98 -2.38
C LYS A 26 -1.46 12.47 -1.06
N TRP A 27 -1.76 11.21 -0.74
CA TRP A 27 -1.53 10.62 0.58
C TRP A 27 -0.07 10.64 1.02
N LEU A 28 0.88 10.32 0.13
CA LEU A 28 2.31 10.33 0.45
C LEU A 28 2.81 11.74 0.79
N ILE A 29 2.38 12.74 0.03
CA ILE A 29 2.76 14.14 0.26
C ILE A 29 2.14 14.62 1.59
N ALA A 30 0.90 14.25 1.89
CA ALA A 30 0.27 14.56 3.18
C ALA A 30 1.05 13.96 4.36
N ILE A 31 1.56 12.73 4.23
CA ILE A 31 2.39 12.07 5.25
C ILE A 31 3.68 12.86 5.51
N ASP A 32 4.34 13.38 4.48
CA ASP A 32 5.56 14.19 4.64
C ASP A 32 5.29 15.45 5.46
N TYR A 33 4.18 16.14 5.17
CA TYR A 33 3.75 17.33 5.92
C TYR A 33 3.47 17.01 7.39
N TYR A 34 2.70 15.95 7.69
CA TYR A 34 2.44 15.57 9.08
C TYR A 34 3.71 15.11 9.81
N THR A 35 4.64 14.46 9.10
CA THR A 35 5.93 14.03 9.67
C THR A 35 6.79 15.24 10.04
N HIS A 36 6.81 16.29 9.19
CA HIS A 36 7.46 17.55 9.54
C HIS A 36 6.82 18.24 10.74
N ALA A 37 5.49 18.29 10.82
CA ALA A 37 4.81 18.86 11.99
C ALA A 37 5.23 18.14 13.30
N ILE A 38 5.31 16.81 13.30
CA ILE A 38 5.77 16.01 14.46
C ILE A 38 7.20 16.39 14.84
N LYS A 39 8.13 16.48 13.88
CA LYS A 39 9.52 16.86 14.15
C LYS A 39 9.60 18.23 14.81
N CYS A 40 8.86 19.21 14.30
CA CYS A 40 8.82 20.56 14.90
C CYS A 40 8.27 20.52 16.34
N PHE A 41 7.22 19.74 16.61
CA PHE A 41 6.72 19.61 17.98
C PHE A 41 7.73 18.93 18.92
N GLN A 42 8.45 17.92 18.44
CA GLN A 42 9.50 17.26 19.21
C GLN A 42 10.67 18.19 19.50
N GLU A 43 11.09 19.00 18.53
CA GLU A 43 12.11 20.04 18.72
C GLU A 43 11.67 21.06 19.78
N ILE A 44 10.44 21.55 19.71
CA ILE A 44 9.89 22.48 20.71
C ILE A 44 9.87 21.85 22.11
N GLN A 45 9.49 20.58 22.22
CA GLN A 45 9.51 19.84 23.50
C GLN A 45 10.92 19.74 24.07
N ASN A 46 11.92 19.46 23.22
CA ASN A 46 13.32 19.33 23.63
C ASN A 46 13.92 20.67 24.07
N THR A 47 13.59 21.77 23.38
CA THR A 47 14.14 23.10 23.68
C THR A 47 13.55 23.71 24.95
N LEU A 48 12.23 23.65 25.12
CA LEU A 48 11.58 24.45 26.17
C LEU A 48 11.46 23.74 27.51
N GLN A 49 11.59 22.41 27.59
CA GLN A 49 11.44 21.56 28.79
C GLN A 49 10.26 21.97 29.73
N ASN A 50 9.28 22.67 29.18
CA ASN A 50 8.19 23.27 29.93
C ASN A 50 7.04 22.27 29.98
N VAL A 51 6.77 21.73 31.17
CA VAL A 51 5.77 20.68 31.40
C VAL A 51 4.38 21.06 30.89
N ASN A 52 4.00 22.34 31.00
CA ASN A 52 2.71 22.83 30.52
C ASN A 52 2.62 22.88 29.00
N LEU A 53 3.73 23.18 28.31
CA LEU A 53 3.75 23.17 26.85
C LEU A 53 3.78 21.73 26.32
N ILE A 54 4.52 20.84 26.97
CA ILE A 54 4.60 19.42 26.62
C ILE A 54 3.20 18.77 26.66
N SER A 55 2.37 19.10 27.65
CA SER A 55 1.01 18.56 27.75
C SER A 55 0.09 19.04 26.62
N ILE A 56 0.29 20.26 26.10
CA ILE A 56 -0.45 20.82 24.97
C ILE A 56 0.02 20.20 23.63
N LEU A 57 1.31 19.89 23.50
CA LEU A 57 1.90 19.37 22.26
C LEU A 57 1.64 17.87 22.06
N LYS A 58 1.59 17.08 23.13
CA LYS A 58 1.35 15.61 23.06
C LYS A 58 0.09 15.25 22.26
N PRO A 59 -1.10 15.84 22.51
CA PRO A 59 -2.29 15.57 21.72
C PRO A 59 -2.11 15.87 20.22
N GLN A 60 -1.36 16.92 19.88
CA GLN A 60 -1.13 17.33 18.48
C GLN A 60 -0.24 16.33 17.73
N ILE A 61 0.79 15.81 18.40
CA ILE A 61 1.63 14.72 17.87
C ILE A 61 0.77 13.49 17.59
N VAL A 62 -0.05 13.07 18.57
CA VAL A 62 -0.94 11.91 18.42
C VAL A 62 -1.95 12.10 17.27
N GLN A 63 -2.45 13.31 17.06
CA GLN A 63 -3.32 13.62 15.92
C GLN A 63 -2.58 13.45 14.59
N CYS A 64 -1.35 13.95 14.48
CA CYS A 64 -0.53 13.79 13.28
C CYS A 64 -0.23 12.31 13.01
N GLU A 65 0.10 11.51 14.03
CA GLU A 65 0.32 10.07 13.89
C GLU A 65 -0.93 9.33 13.38
N LYS A 66 -2.11 9.68 13.91
CA LYS A 66 -3.40 9.14 13.42
C LYS A 66 -3.64 9.54 11.97
N ALA A 67 -3.34 10.78 11.59
CA ALA A 67 -3.49 11.24 10.21
C ALA A 67 -2.56 10.50 9.24
N ILE A 68 -1.30 10.27 9.63
CA ILE A 68 -0.34 9.47 8.87
C ILE A 68 -0.86 8.04 8.70
N HIS A 69 -1.35 7.41 9.77
CA HIS A 69 -1.90 6.06 9.71
C HIS A 69 -3.08 5.97 8.72
N LEU A 70 -4.02 6.93 8.80
CA LEU A 70 -5.15 7.00 7.88
C LEU A 70 -4.72 7.19 6.43
N CYS A 71 -3.74 8.06 6.17
CA CYS A 71 -3.19 8.27 4.82
C CYS A 71 -2.60 6.97 4.26
N ARG A 72 -1.86 6.20 5.06
CA ARG A 72 -1.29 4.90 4.64
C ARG A 72 -2.37 3.87 4.31
N LEU A 73 -3.46 3.82 5.08
CA LEU A 73 -4.58 2.92 4.79
C LEU A 73 -5.28 3.29 3.48
N LYS A 74 -5.53 4.58 3.26
CA LYS A 74 -6.16 5.09 2.04
C LYS A 74 -5.31 4.83 0.81
N ASP A 75 -4.01 5.13 0.88
CA ASP A 75 -3.06 4.86 -0.20
C ASP A 75 -3.04 3.38 -0.59
N ARG A 76 -2.92 2.49 0.40
CA ARG A 76 -2.96 1.04 0.17
C ARG A 76 -4.27 0.60 -0.48
N SER A 77 -5.41 1.10 0.00
CA SER A 77 -6.71 0.75 -0.55
C SER A 77 -6.84 1.16 -2.03
N GLU A 78 -6.35 2.34 -2.40
CA GLU A 78 -6.35 2.81 -3.78
C GLU A 78 -5.44 1.95 -4.67
N GLN A 79 -4.26 1.58 -4.19
CA GLN A 79 -3.36 0.70 -4.92
C GLN A 79 -4.00 -0.67 -5.20
N VAL A 80 -4.67 -1.25 -4.21
CA VAL A 80 -5.40 -2.53 -4.38
C VAL A 80 -6.51 -2.40 -5.43
N ILE A 81 -7.32 -1.34 -5.35
CA ILE A 81 -8.40 -1.10 -6.32
C ILE A 81 -7.84 -0.91 -7.74
N LYS A 82 -6.75 -0.14 -7.88
CA LYS A 82 -6.08 0.07 -9.17
C LYS A 82 -5.53 -1.24 -9.73
N ALA A 83 -4.88 -2.06 -8.91
CA ALA A 83 -4.35 -3.36 -9.31
C ALA A 83 -5.47 -4.33 -9.74
N GLU A 84 -6.59 -4.36 -9.01
CA GLU A 84 -7.74 -5.20 -9.36
C GLU A 84 -8.36 -4.78 -10.71
N ARG A 85 -8.53 -3.47 -10.93
CA ARG A 85 -9.00 -2.92 -12.22
C ARG A 85 -8.07 -3.31 -13.37
N LEU A 86 -6.75 -3.19 -13.16
CA LEU A 86 -5.76 -3.57 -14.17
C LEU A 86 -5.82 -5.07 -14.47
N SER A 87 -5.90 -5.92 -13.45
CA SER A 87 -6.02 -7.37 -13.61
C SER A 87 -7.28 -7.78 -14.41
N LYS A 88 -8.44 -7.17 -14.10
CA LYS A 88 -9.68 -7.38 -14.86
C LYS A 88 -9.55 -6.96 -16.32
N LEU A 89 -8.90 -5.82 -16.57
CA LEU A 89 -8.65 -5.32 -17.93
C LEU A 89 -7.72 -6.27 -18.71
N THR A 90 -6.61 -6.70 -18.11
CA THR A 90 -5.68 -7.67 -18.72
C THR A 90 -6.38 -8.99 -19.03
N ARG A 91 -7.23 -9.49 -18.12
CA ARG A 91 -8.04 -10.70 -18.37
C ARG A 91 -8.99 -10.52 -19.55
N ALA A 92 -9.67 -9.38 -19.63
CA ALA A 92 -10.58 -9.07 -20.74
C ALA A 92 -9.84 -9.07 -22.09
N HIS A 93 -8.70 -8.39 -22.19
CA HIS A 93 -7.88 -8.38 -23.41
C HIS A 93 -7.31 -9.76 -23.77
N SER A 94 -6.93 -10.56 -22.77
CA SER A 94 -6.48 -11.95 -23.00
C SER A 94 -7.60 -12.81 -23.61
N THR A 95 -8.85 -12.63 -23.14
CA THR A 95 -10.00 -13.36 -23.71
C THR A 95 -10.42 -12.84 -25.09
N SER A 96 -10.17 -11.58 -25.43
CA SER A 96 -10.46 -11.05 -26.78
C SER A 96 -9.45 -11.56 -27.82
N ASN A 97 -8.17 -11.71 -27.46
CA ASN A 97 -7.15 -12.29 -28.36
C ASN A 97 -7.41 -13.77 -28.70
N ILE A 98 -8.07 -14.51 -27.80
CA ILE A 98 -8.48 -15.89 -28.07
C ILE A 98 -9.68 -15.93 -29.04
N LYS A 99 -10.53 -14.90 -29.07
CA LYS A 99 -11.69 -14.85 -29.96
C LYS A 99 -11.39 -14.29 -31.35
N SER A 100 -10.30 -13.54 -31.56
CA SER A 100 -9.88 -13.08 -32.89
C SER A 100 -8.96 -14.07 -33.63
N SER A 101 -8.45 -15.09 -32.94
CA SER A 101 -7.60 -16.15 -33.51
C SER A 101 -8.36 -17.47 -33.67
N THR A 102 -9.56 -17.43 -34.26
CA THR A 102 -10.18 -18.62 -34.85
C THR A 102 -9.48 -19.00 -36.16
N LYS A 103 -8.23 -19.45 -36.05
CA LYS A 103 -7.72 -20.55 -36.87
C LYS A 103 -7.24 -21.63 -35.91
N THR A 104 -8.14 -22.59 -35.73
CA THR A 104 -8.14 -23.74 -34.85
C THR A 104 -6.77 -24.40 -34.67
N ASN A 105 -6.30 -24.49 -33.43
CA ASN A 105 -5.61 -25.66 -32.89
C ASN A 105 -5.89 -25.73 -31.38
N ARG A 106 -6.86 -26.59 -31.03
CA ARG A 106 -7.20 -26.91 -29.64
C ARG A 106 -6.03 -27.67 -29.01
N ILE A 107 -5.15 -26.98 -28.29
CA ILE A 107 -4.25 -27.65 -27.35
C ILE A 107 -5.07 -27.91 -26.09
N LEU A 108 -5.53 -29.17 -25.95
CA LEU A 108 -6.14 -29.67 -24.73
C LEU A 108 -5.01 -29.95 -23.72
N THR A 109 -4.80 -29.07 -22.75
CA THR A 109 -3.89 -29.35 -21.63
C THR A 109 -4.57 -30.34 -20.68
N ARG A 110 -4.32 -31.63 -20.86
CA ARG A 110 -4.74 -32.67 -19.90
C ARG A 110 -3.81 -32.61 -18.69
N HIS A 111 -4.37 -32.24 -17.54
CA HIS A 111 -3.72 -32.35 -16.24
C HIS A 111 -3.58 -33.82 -15.82
N ASN A 112 -2.36 -34.21 -15.45
CA ASN A 112 -1.91 -35.30 -14.56
C ASN A 112 -2.55 -36.70 -14.66
N THR A 113 -1.70 -37.72 -14.85
CA THR A 113 -1.39 -38.78 -13.84
C THR A 113 -0.28 -39.68 -14.40
N ILE A 114 0.88 -39.75 -13.73
CA ILE A 114 1.86 -40.83 -13.94
C ILE A 114 1.44 -41.96 -13.00
N GLN A 115 0.95 -43.07 -13.56
CA GLN A 115 0.86 -44.33 -12.84
C GLN A 115 2.13 -45.12 -13.17
N ILE A 116 3.00 -45.29 -12.18
CA ILE A 116 4.10 -46.26 -12.24
C ILE A 116 3.49 -47.58 -11.78
N GLU A 117 3.13 -48.45 -12.73
CA GLU A 117 2.80 -49.84 -12.41
C GLU A 117 4.11 -50.66 -12.40
N ASN A 118 4.50 -51.07 -11.20
CA ASN A 118 5.55 -52.07 -11.00
C ASN A 118 5.02 -53.44 -11.42
N ASN A 119 5.81 -54.14 -12.24
CA ASN A 119 5.59 -55.54 -12.65
C ASN A 119 5.55 -56.48 -11.43
N PRO A 120 4.71 -57.53 -11.44
CA PRO A 120 5.28 -58.87 -11.28
C PRO A 120 4.59 -59.96 -12.14
N THR A 121 5.45 -60.70 -12.85
CA THR A 121 5.49 -62.16 -13.02
C THR A 121 4.18 -63.00 -12.88
N SER A 122 3.77 -63.68 -13.96
CA SER A 122 3.20 -65.05 -13.98
C SER A 122 3.11 -65.54 -15.44
N THR A 123 3.88 -66.54 -15.91
CA THR A 123 3.69 -68.01 -15.91
C THR A 123 2.45 -68.54 -16.67
N GLY A 124 2.72 -69.35 -17.72
CA GLY A 124 1.83 -70.36 -18.34
C GLY A 124 0.73 -69.80 -19.26
N MET A 125 0.20 -70.48 -20.28
CA MET A 125 0.46 -71.74 -21.00
C MET A 125 -0.53 -71.71 -22.19
N ASP A 126 -0.08 -72.23 -23.35
CA ASP A 126 -0.83 -73.00 -24.35
C ASP A 126 -2.04 -72.41 -25.11
N SER A 127 -1.90 -72.31 -26.44
CA SER A 127 -2.69 -73.08 -27.43
C SER A 127 -2.01 -73.03 -28.80
#